data_AF-A0A7W0ACS9-F1
#
_entry.id   AF-A0A7W0ACS9-F1
#
_cell.length_a   1.000
_cell.length_b   1.000
_cell.length_c   1.000
_cell.angle_alpha   90.00
_cell.angle_beta   90.00
_cell.angle_gamma   90.00
#
_symmetry.space_group_name_H-M   'P 1'
#
loop_
_entity.id
_entity.type
_entity.pdbx_description
1 polymer ?
#
loop_
_entity_poly.entity_id
_entity_poly.type
_entity_poly.pdbx_seq_one_letter_code
_entity_poly.pdbx_strand_id
1 'polypeptide(L)'
;MTRTAKVEPIQRETQEAILVSGWRVVDVSDPDQPQEISRHDSEPEAIRAARDYEHQTSLEPGSPPDDTQDYDASDPQGGKELP
;
A
#
# COMPACT_ATOMS: atom_id res chain seq x y z
N MET A 1 9.72 -2.65 9.30
CA MET A 1 8.90 -3.74 8.72
C MET A 1 8.04 -3.11 7.65
N THR A 2 8.09 -3.59 6.42
CA THR A 2 7.22 -3.07 5.34
C THR A 2 5.77 -3.25 5.77
N ARG A 3 5.01 -2.16 5.83
CA ARG A 3 3.57 -2.28 6.07
C ARG A 3 2.85 -2.47 4.76
N THR A 4 1.76 -3.21 4.77
CA THR A 4 0.92 -3.49 3.62
C THR A 4 -0.48 -2.93 3.87
N ALA A 5 -0.98 -2.12 2.95
CA ALA A 5 -2.30 -1.52 3.03
C ALA A 5 -3.23 -2.08 1.95
N LYS A 6 -4.51 -2.23 2.30
CA LYS A 6 -5.58 -2.66 1.40
C LYS A 6 -6.66 -1.60 1.31
N VAL A 7 -7.13 -1.35 0.09
CA VAL A 7 -8.29 -0.48 -0.17
C VAL A 7 -9.55 -1.33 -0.23
N GLU A 8 -10.57 -0.96 0.55
CA GLU A 8 -11.84 -1.68 0.61
C GLU A 8 -13.04 -0.74 0.44
N PRO A 9 -14.08 -1.12 -0.34
CA PRO A 9 -15.29 -0.34 -0.46
C PRO A 9 -16.13 -0.42 0.82
N ILE A 10 -16.67 0.72 1.24
CA ILE A 10 -17.64 0.81 2.33
C ILE A 10 -19.03 0.63 1.74
N GLN A 11 -19.55 -0.57 1.89
CA GLN A 11 -20.87 -0.92 1.40
C GLN A 11 -21.93 -0.52 2.43
N ARG A 12 -23.01 0.08 1.94
CA ARG A 12 -24.24 0.33 2.69
C ARG A 12 -25.35 -0.50 2.05
N GLU A 13 -25.89 -1.43 2.82
CA GLU A 13 -27.08 -2.19 2.43
C GLU A 13 -28.33 -1.33 2.64
N THR A 14 -29.15 -1.21 1.60
CA THR A 14 -30.51 -0.71 1.70
C THR A 14 -31.48 -1.85 1.41
N GLN A 15 -32.79 -1.62 1.61
CA GLN A 15 -33.82 -2.62 1.30
C GLN A 15 -33.83 -3.03 -0.18
N GLU A 16 -33.19 -2.27 -1.07
CA GLU A 16 -33.28 -2.41 -2.52
C GLU A 16 -31.92 -2.66 -3.21
N ALA A 17 -30.79 -2.26 -2.60
CA ALA A 17 -29.47 -2.38 -3.23
C ALA A 17 -28.28 -2.33 -2.24
N ILE A 18 -27.12 -2.80 -2.71
CA ILE A 18 -25.81 -2.55 -2.08
C ILE A 18 -25.19 -1.33 -2.75
N LEU A 19 -24.99 -0.26 -1.97
CA LEU A 19 -24.40 1.00 -2.45
C LEU A 19 -22.99 1.17 -1.89
N VAL A 20 -22.02 1.49 -2.74
CA VAL A 20 -20.70 1.94 -2.28
C VAL A 20 -20.84 3.37 -1.79
N SER A 21 -20.68 3.57 -0.48
CA SER A 21 -20.80 4.86 0.20
C SER A 21 -19.45 5.57 0.43
N GLY A 22 -18.35 4.91 0.07
CA GLY A 22 -17.00 5.42 0.21
C GLY A 22 -15.97 4.28 0.19
N TRP A 23 -14.73 4.60 0.52
CA TRP A 23 -13.59 3.70 0.50
C TRP A 23 -12.78 3.87 1.79
N ARG A 24 -12.25 2.77 2.31
CA ARG A 24 -11.34 2.79 3.45
C ARG A 24 -9.99 2.19 3.08
N VAL A 25 -8.94 2.70 3.71
CA VAL A 25 -7.59 2.14 3.66
C VAL A 25 -7.34 1.42 4.98
N VAL A 26 -6.97 0.16 4.91
CA VAL A 26 -6.76 -0.72 6.07
C VAL A 26 -5.34 -1.26 6.03
N ASP A 27 -4.58 -1.06 7.10
CA ASP A 27 -3.32 -1.76 7.34
C ASP A 27 -3.63 -3.25 7.58
N VAL A 28 -3.03 -4.12 6.78
CA VAL A 28 -3.17 -5.58 6.86
C VAL A 28 -1.81 -6.26 7.05
N SER A 29 -0.82 -5.51 7.54
CA SER A 29 0.51 -6.04 7.86
C SER A 29 0.46 -7.15 8.91
N ASP A 30 -0.46 -7.01 9.87
CA ASP A 30 -0.86 -8.08 10.78
C ASP A 30 -2.26 -8.59 10.33
N PRO A 31 -2.36 -9.80 9.76
CA PRO A 31 -3.65 -10.33 9.29
C PRO A 31 -4.63 -10.59 10.42
N ASP A 32 -4.16 -10.79 11.66
CA ASP A 32 -5.01 -11.01 12.83
C ASP A 32 -5.50 -9.68 13.44
N GLN A 33 -4.86 -8.56 13.10
CA GLN A 33 -5.17 -7.23 13.63
C GLN A 33 -5.21 -6.15 12.54
N PRO A 34 -6.18 -6.21 11.62
CA PRO A 34 -6.33 -5.17 10.61
C PRO A 34 -6.71 -3.82 11.24
N GLN A 35 -6.05 -2.74 10.80
CA GLN A 35 -6.27 -1.40 11.34
C GLN A 35 -6.73 -0.41 10.26
N GLU A 36 -7.89 0.23 10.43
CA GLU A 36 -8.32 1.28 9.50
C GLU A 36 -7.44 2.53 9.66
N ILE A 37 -6.76 2.92 8.59
CA ILE A 37 -5.85 4.07 8.55
C ILE A 37 -6.61 5.34 8.17
N SER A 38 -7.48 5.25 7.14
CA SER A 38 -8.18 6.42 6.61
C SER A 38 -9.43 6.04 5.80
N ARG A 39 -10.25 7.05 5.50
CA ARG A 39 -11.52 6.92 4.79
C ARG A 39 -11.65 8.04 3.75
N HIS A 40 -12.14 7.70 2.56
CA HIS A 40 -12.19 8.58 1.39
C HIS A 40 -13.50 8.39 0.64
N ASP A 41 -13.94 9.43 -0.07
CA ASP A 41 -15.18 9.36 -0.85
C ASP A 41 -14.96 8.61 -2.18
N SER A 42 -13.74 8.66 -2.72
CA SER A 42 -13.40 8.07 -4.01
C SER A 42 -12.31 7.00 -3.93
N GLU A 43 -12.40 6.00 -4.81
CA GLU A 43 -11.41 4.93 -4.93
C GLU A 43 -10.01 5.45 -5.27
N PRO A 44 -9.83 6.40 -6.22
CA PRO A 44 -8.51 6.89 -6.57
C PRO A 44 -7.80 7.62 -5.41
N GLU A 45 -8.55 8.28 -4.54
CA GLU A 45 -8.00 8.91 -3.32
C GLU A 45 -7.54 7.85 -2.33
N ALA A 46 -8.34 6.82 -2.08
CA ALA A 46 -7.97 5.72 -1.20
C ALA A 46 -6.73 4.96 -1.71
N ILE A 47 -6.62 4.73 -3.02
CA ILE A 47 -5.43 4.09 -3.63
C ILE A 47 -4.18 4.93 -3.42
N ARG A 48 -4.25 6.26 -3.62
CA ARG A 48 -3.11 7.15 -3.37
C ARG A 48 -2.69 7.10 -1.90
N ALA A 49 -3.66 7.20 -0.99
CA ALA A 49 -3.40 7.13 0.45
C ALA A 49 -2.77 5.80 0.88
N ALA A 50 -3.21 4.67 0.30
CA ALA A 50 -2.61 3.36 0.56
C ALA A 50 -1.14 3.31 0.13
N ARG A 51 -0.84 3.77 -1.09
CA ARG A 51 0.54 3.82 -1.62
C ARG A 51 1.44 4.72 -0.80
N ASP A 52 0.96 5.90 -0.43
CA ASP A 52 1.72 6.85 0.38
C ASP A 52 2.04 6.25 1.76
N TYR A 53 1.08 5.55 2.37
CA TYR A 53 1.28 4.84 3.63
C TYR A 53 2.36 3.75 3.53
N GLU A 54 2.25 2.88 2.53
CA GLU A 54 3.23 1.82 2.30
C GLU A 54 4.63 2.41 2.07
N HIS A 55 4.75 3.40 1.18
CA HIS A 55 6.02 4.06 0.87
C HIS A 55 6.64 4.72 2.11
N GLN A 56 5.85 5.42 2.93
CA GLN A 56 6.34 6.02 4.18
C GLN A 56 6.89 4.96 5.15
N THR A 57 6.25 3.79 5.23
CA THR A 57 6.66 2.72 6.15
C THR A 57 7.85 1.90 5.64
N SER A 58 8.02 1.82 4.31
CA SER A 58 9.23 1.26 3.71
C SER A 58 10.49 2.07 4.05
N LEU A 59 10.35 3.36 4.35
CA LEU A 59 11.44 4.24 4.80
C LEU A 59 11.76 4.10 6.30
N GLU A 60 10.97 3.36 7.08
CA GLU A 60 11.21 3.19 8.51
C GLU A 60 12.46 2.33 8.80
N PRO A 61 13.26 2.66 9.84
CA PRO A 61 14.42 1.86 10.24
C PRO A 61 14.05 0.40 10.51
N GLY A 62 14.72 -0.53 9.83
CA GLY A 62 14.45 -1.97 9.95
C GLY A 62 13.33 -2.48 9.04
N SER A 63 12.85 -1.69 8.08
CA SER A 63 12.18 -2.22 6.90
C SER A 63 13.20 -2.94 6.00
N PRO A 64 12.82 -4.06 5.36
CA PRO A 64 13.60 -4.66 4.29
C PRO A 64 14.01 -3.57 3.29
N PRO A 65 15.24 -3.60 2.75
CA PRO A 65 15.58 -2.70 1.65
C PRO A 65 14.50 -2.82 0.57
N ASP A 66 14.06 -1.68 0.06
CA ASP A 66 13.09 -1.67 -1.03
C ASP A 66 13.76 -2.29 -2.26
N ASP A 67 13.43 -3.55 -2.52
CA ASP A 67 13.94 -4.33 -3.63
C ASP A 67 13.36 -3.86 -4.97
N THR A 68 12.55 -2.79 -4.99
CA THR A 68 12.27 -1.99 -6.20
C THR A 68 13.49 -1.16 -6.60
N GLN A 69 14.67 -1.77 -6.54
CA GLN A 69 15.84 -1.33 -7.29
C GLN A 69 15.43 -1.41 -8.76
N ASP A 70 14.80 -0.34 -9.25
CA ASP A 70 14.78 0.01 -10.65
C ASP A 70 16.23 -0.06 -11.08
N TYR A 71 16.57 -1.14 -11.80
CA TYR A 71 17.87 -1.30 -12.40
C TYR A 71 18.05 -0.07 -13.31
N ASP A 72 18.83 0.91 -12.86
CA ASP A 72 19.22 2.00 -13.75
C ASP A 72 20.13 1.38 -14.81
N ALA A 73 19.55 1.04 -15.96
CA ALA A 73 20.27 0.50 -17.10
C ALA A 73 21.36 1.48 -17.63
N SER A 74 21.43 2.68 -17.06
CA SER A 74 22.48 3.68 -17.32
C SER A 74 23.73 3.50 -16.47
N ASP A 75 23.75 2.61 -15.46
CA ASP A 75 24.96 2.29 -14.69
C ASP A 75 25.75 1.13 -15.34
N PRO A 76 26.85 1.41 -16.07
CA PRO A 76 27.65 0.37 -16.73
C PRO A 76 28.41 -0.53 -15.74
N GLN A 77 28.41 -0.23 -14.43
CA GLN A 77 29.11 -1.00 -13.40
C GLN A 77 28.19 -1.97 -12.62
N GLY A 78 26.90 -2.06 -12.96
CA GLY A 78 25.93 -2.98 -12.35
C GLY A 78 26.13 -4.47 -12.69
N GLY A 79 27.29 -4.85 -13.20
CA GLY A 79 27.70 -6.23 -13.45
C GLY A 79 28.83 -6.60 -12.49
N LYS A 80 28.53 -7.47 -11.53
CA LYS A 80 29.48 -8.00 -10.54
C LYS A 80 30.76 -8.48 -11.25
N GLU A 81 31.91 -7.91 -10.90
CA GLU A 81 33.18 -8.60 -11.13
C GLU A 81 33.16 -9.88 -10.28
N LEU A 82 33.09 -11.02 -10.95
CA LEU A 82 33.33 -12.32 -10.32
C LEU A 82 34.74 -12.78 -10.75
N PRO A 83 35.50 -13.41 -9.83
CA PRO A 83 36.92 -13.71 -10.01
C PRO A 83 37.23 -14.68 -11.15
#